data_AF-A0A1G0K154-F1
#
_entry.id   AF-A0A1G0K154-F1
#
_cell.length_a   1.000
_cell.length_b   1.000
_cell.length_c   1.000
_cell.angle_alpha   90.00
_cell.angle_beta   90.00
_cell.angle_gamma   90.00
#
_symmetry.space_group_name_H-M   'P 1'
#
loop_
_entity.id
_entity.type
_entity.pdbx_description
1 polymer ?
#
loop_
_entity_poly.entity_id
_entity_poly.type
_entity_poly.pdbx_seq_one_letter_code
_entity_poly.pdbx_strand_id
1 'polypeptide(L)'
;MQLAKSAIRSGIAILLEYAGLAESDLEQVIIAGAFGNYLRVSSAIAIGLLPPLTADRFAQIGNAALIGAKLALVSCPHRAEAQAIAERSRYVELAGSARFSREFMARLTFPARDSVREAVLDADP
;
A
#
# COMPACT_ATOMS: atom_id res chain seq x y z
N MET A 1 -7.85 2.43 -14.93
CA MET A 1 -6.88 1.73 -14.03
C MET A 1 -5.63 2.57 -13.75
N GLN A 2 -5.02 3.25 -14.73
CA GLN A 2 -3.78 4.03 -14.53
C GLN A 2 -3.88 5.14 -13.47
N LEU A 3 -4.98 5.90 -13.42
CA LEU A 3 -5.17 6.94 -12.41
C LEU A 3 -5.14 6.36 -10.98
N ALA A 4 -5.88 5.27 -10.75
CA ALA A 4 -5.94 4.61 -9.43
C ALA A 4 -4.57 4.05 -9.01
N LYS A 5 -3.85 3.35 -9.90
CA LYS A 5 -2.52 2.84 -9.56
C LYS A 5 -1.54 3.95 -9.22
N SER A 6 -1.61 5.06 -9.96
CA SER A 6 -0.68 6.17 -9.81
C SER A 6 -0.94 6.91 -8.51
N ALA A 7 -2.21 7.09 -8.13
CA ALA A 7 -2.58 7.65 -6.85
C ALA A 7 -2.02 6.84 -5.68
N ILE A 8 -2.24 5.52 -5.69
CA ILE A 8 -1.76 4.63 -4.61
C ILE A 8 -0.23 4.61 -4.58
N ARG A 9 0.43 4.38 -5.72
CA ARG A 9 1.90 4.30 -5.80
C ARG A 9 2.58 5.60 -5.39
N SER A 10 2.01 6.75 -5.78
CA SER A 10 2.53 8.07 -5.39
C SER A 10 2.35 8.34 -3.90
N GLY A 11 1.21 7.94 -3.33
CA GLY A 11 0.97 8.04 -1.89
C GLY A 11 2.01 7.24 -1.10
N ILE A 12 2.27 5.99 -1.50
CA ILE A 12 3.30 5.14 -0.88
C ILE A 12 4.68 5.83 -0.94
N ALA A 13 5.08 6.31 -2.12
CA ALA A 13 6.39 6.94 -2.31
C ALA A 13 6.56 8.20 -1.44
N ILE A 14 5.53 9.03 -1.35
CA ILE A 14 5.57 10.26 -0.54
C ILE A 14 5.61 9.91 0.95
N LEU A 15 4.84 8.93 1.41
CA LEU A 15 4.87 8.52 2.82
C LEU A 15 6.25 7.98 3.24
N LEU A 16 6.89 7.19 2.37
CA LEU A 16 8.26 6.72 2.60
C LEU A 16 9.27 7.87 2.66
N GLU A 17 9.16 8.82 1.73
CA GLU A 17 9.99 10.03 1.71
C GLU A 17 9.84 10.84 3.02
N TYR A 18 8.58 11.07 3.47
CA TYR A 18 8.30 11.74 4.75
C TYR A 18 8.85 10.99 5.95
N ALA A 19 8.90 9.66 5.91
CA ALA A 19 9.47 8.82 6.95
C ALA A 19 11.01 8.73 6.87
N GLY A 20 11.63 9.22 5.78
CA GLY A 20 13.07 9.06 5.53
C GLY A 20 13.47 7.61 5.24
N LEU A 21 12.55 6.81 4.68
CA LEU A 21 12.74 5.39 4.41
C LEU A 21 12.80 5.11 2.91
N ALA A 22 13.57 4.11 2.53
CA ALA A 22 13.55 3.51 1.20
C ALA A 22 12.50 2.40 1.12
N GLU A 23 12.10 2.02 -0.11
CA GLU A 23 11.17 0.89 -0.31
C GLU A 23 11.73 -0.42 0.24
N SER A 24 13.05 -0.62 0.19
CA SER A 24 13.74 -1.79 0.73
C SER A 24 13.61 -1.95 2.24
N ASP A 25 13.36 -0.85 2.95
CA ASP A 25 13.25 -0.79 4.40
C ASP A 25 11.88 -1.30 4.88
N LEU A 26 10.93 -1.50 3.96
CA LEU A 26 9.66 -2.13 4.27
C LEU A 26 9.85 -3.62 4.54
N GLU A 27 9.71 -4.00 5.81
CA GLU A 27 9.73 -5.40 6.25
C GLU A 27 8.49 -6.15 5.76
N GLN A 28 7.31 -5.52 5.84
CA GLN A 28 6.05 -6.12 5.46
C GLN A 28 5.05 -5.10 4.91
N VAL A 29 4.27 -5.50 3.91
CA VAL A 29 3.16 -4.74 3.32
C VAL A 29 1.86 -5.52 3.52
N ILE A 30 0.99 -4.97 4.37
CA ILE A 30 -0.30 -5.58 4.69
C ILE A 30 -1.39 -4.93 3.83
N ILE A 31 -2.08 -5.74 3.02
CA ILE A 31 -3.12 -5.31 2.09
C ILE A 31 -4.49 -5.68 2.69
N ALA A 32 -5.31 -4.66 2.92
CA ALA A 32 -6.66 -4.79 3.47
C ALA A 32 -7.73 -4.25 2.51
N GLY A 33 -8.99 -4.49 2.85
CA GLY A 33 -10.17 -4.07 2.09
C GLY A 33 -10.56 -5.04 0.99
N ALA A 34 -11.48 -4.62 0.12
CA ALA A 34 -11.97 -5.45 -1.00
C ALA A 34 -10.84 -5.88 -1.95
N PHE A 35 -9.76 -5.09 -2.04
CA PHE A 35 -8.55 -5.46 -2.76
C PHE A 35 -7.82 -6.65 -2.14
N GLY A 36 -7.85 -6.79 -0.81
CA GLY A 36 -7.18 -7.87 -0.09
C GLY A 36 -7.63 -9.27 -0.51
N ASN A 37 -8.86 -9.47 -0.96
CA ASN A 37 -9.36 -10.81 -1.30
C ASN A 37 -9.14 -11.22 -2.76
N TYR A 38 -8.89 -10.28 -3.68
CA TYR A 38 -8.88 -10.57 -5.12
C TYR A 38 -7.69 -9.95 -5.88
N LEU A 39 -6.88 -9.13 -5.22
CA LEU A 39 -5.69 -8.56 -5.83
C LEU A 39 -4.60 -9.64 -5.92
N ARG A 40 -4.14 -9.95 -7.14
CA ARG A 40 -2.92 -10.74 -7.31
C ARG A 40 -1.70 -9.83 -7.10
N VAL A 41 -0.93 -10.08 -6.04
CA VAL A 41 0.22 -9.25 -5.64
C VAL A 41 1.24 -9.10 -6.78
N SER A 42 1.62 -10.20 -7.43
CA SER A 42 2.55 -10.19 -8.57
C SER A 42 2.07 -9.30 -9.72
N SER A 43 0.77 -9.35 -10.06
CA SER A 43 0.19 -8.46 -11.06
C SER A 43 0.18 -7.00 -10.61
N ALA A 44 -0.07 -6.73 -9.32
CA ALA A 44 -0.04 -5.37 -8.77
C ALA A 44 1.37 -4.76 -8.83
N ILE A 45 2.40 -5.54 -8.52
CA ILE A 45 3.80 -5.15 -8.67
C ILE A 45 4.12 -4.90 -10.15
N ALA A 46 3.78 -5.85 -11.02
CA ALA A 46 4.02 -5.78 -12.46
C ALA A 46 3.45 -4.49 -13.11
N ILE A 47 2.25 -4.06 -12.72
CA ILE A 47 1.66 -2.83 -13.27
C ILE A 47 2.21 -1.55 -12.61
N GLY A 48 3.07 -1.66 -11.61
CA GLY A 48 3.62 -0.55 -10.84
C GLY A 48 2.64 0.06 -9.83
N LEU A 49 1.68 -0.73 -9.32
CA LEU A 49 0.77 -0.32 -8.24
C LEU A 49 1.47 -0.43 -6.87
N LEU A 50 2.17 -1.54 -6.64
CA LEU A 50 2.89 -1.83 -5.40
C LEU A 50 4.42 -1.68 -5.60
N PRO A 51 5.19 -1.46 -4.52
CA PRO A 51 6.66 -1.50 -4.58
C PRO A 51 7.16 -2.86 -5.08
N PRO A 52 8.30 -2.91 -5.79
CA PRO A 52 8.90 -4.15 -6.29
C PRO A 52 9.63 -4.88 -5.17
N LEU A 53 8.86 -5.39 -4.21
CA LEU A 53 9.35 -6.24 -3.13
C LEU A 53 9.04 -7.70 -3.45
N THR A 54 9.74 -8.60 -2.78
CA THR A 54 9.48 -10.04 -2.88
C THR A 54 8.10 -10.38 -2.31
N ALA A 55 7.44 -11.40 -2.88
CA ALA A 55 6.04 -11.71 -2.56
C ALA A 55 5.82 -12.11 -1.09
N ASP A 56 6.82 -12.69 -0.44
CA ASP A 56 6.82 -13.06 0.98
C ASP A 56 6.69 -11.86 1.92
N ARG A 57 7.01 -10.64 1.45
CA ARG A 57 6.78 -9.40 2.21
C ARG A 57 5.34 -8.92 2.16
N PHE A 58 4.45 -9.53 1.38
CA PHE A 58 3.06 -9.10 1.27
C PHE A 58 2.12 -10.04 2.01
N ALA A 59 1.20 -9.48 2.79
CA ALA A 59 0.14 -10.24 3.45
C ALA A 59 -1.23 -9.64 3.15
N GLN A 60 -2.20 -10.49 2.82
CA GLN A 60 -3.58 -10.08 2.55
C GLN A 60 -4.47 -10.48 3.73
N ILE A 61 -5.10 -9.50 4.38
CA ILE A 61 -5.88 -9.72 5.62
C ILE A 61 -7.39 -9.49 5.46
N GLY A 62 -7.85 -9.30 4.22
CA GLY A 62 -9.26 -9.05 3.91
C GLY A 62 -9.78 -7.74 4.51
N ASN A 63 -11.03 -7.72 4.99
CA ASN A 63 -11.67 -6.50 5.50
C ASN A 63 -11.24 -6.19 6.96
N ALA A 64 -10.05 -5.60 7.10
CA ALA A 64 -9.51 -5.19 8.39
C ALA A 64 -10.41 -4.21 9.17
N ALA A 65 -11.13 -3.32 8.48
CA ALA A 65 -12.05 -2.38 9.12
C ALA A 65 -13.21 -3.11 9.82
N LEU A 66 -13.80 -4.12 9.18
CA LEU A 66 -14.85 -4.94 9.77
C LEU A 66 -14.32 -5.76 10.96
N ILE A 67 -13.12 -6.34 10.84
CA ILE A 67 -12.49 -7.11 11.92
C ILE A 67 -12.21 -6.19 13.12
N GLY A 68 -11.60 -5.02 12.89
CA GLY A 68 -11.33 -4.01 13.92
C GLY A 68 -12.60 -3.52 14.61
N ALA A 69 -13.68 -3.27 13.84
CA ALA A 69 -14.97 -2.89 14.41
C ALA A 69 -15.55 -3.97 15.35
N LYS A 70 -15.44 -5.25 14.96
CA LYS A 70 -15.86 -6.37 15.84
C LYS A 70 -15.02 -6.43 17.11
N LEU A 71 -13.70 -6.31 17.01
CA LEU A 71 -12.79 -6.33 18.16
C LEU A 71 -13.10 -5.19 19.14
N ALA A 72 -13.22 -3.97 18.63
CA ALA A 72 -13.57 -2.82 19.44
C ALA A 72 -14.96 -2.95 20.07
N LEU A 73 -15.95 -3.52 19.36
CA LEU A 73 -17.32 -3.70 19.87
C LEU A 73 -17.36 -4.57 21.13
N VAL A 74 -16.64 -5.69 21.14
CA VAL A 74 -16.71 -6.71 22.21
C VAL A 74 -15.62 -6.58 23.27
N SER A 75 -14.64 -5.68 23.10
CA SER A 75 -13.49 -5.59 24.00
C SER A 75 -13.08 -4.14 24.30
N CYS A 76 -13.22 -3.73 25.57
CA CYS A 76 -12.79 -2.41 26.03
C CYS A 76 -11.27 -2.17 25.83
N PRO A 77 -10.37 -3.13 26.12
CA PRO A 77 -8.95 -2.96 25.82
C PRO A 77 -8.66 -2.67 24.34
N HIS A 78 -9.22 -3.45 23.41
CA HIS A 78 -9.01 -3.22 21.97
C HIS A 78 -9.61 -1.88 21.51
N ARG A 79 -10.71 -1.44 22.12
CA ARG A 79 -11.27 -0.12 21.85
C ARG A 79 -10.32 1.01 22.29
N ALA A 80 -9.72 0.88 23.46
CA ALA A 80 -8.73 1.84 23.96
C ALA A 80 -7.45 1.84 23.10
N GLU A 81 -7.00 0.66 22.65
CA GLU A 81 -5.88 0.53 21.72
C GLU A 81 -6.16 1.23 20.38
N ALA A 82 -7.34 1.03 19.80
CA ALA A 82 -7.74 1.70 18.55
C ALA A 82 -7.72 3.23 18.71
N GLN A 83 -8.17 3.75 19.86
CA GLN A 83 -8.10 5.18 20.18
C GLN A 83 -6.65 5.67 20.27
N ALA A 84 -5.78 4.94 20.96
CA ALA A 84 -4.36 5.30 21.09
C ALA A 84 -3.59 5.24 19.76
N ILE A 85 -3.99 4.36 18.83
CA ILE A 85 -3.47 4.32 17.45
C ILE A 85 -3.94 5.54 16.66
N ALA A 86 -5.21 5.92 16.79
CA ALA A 86 -5.74 7.09 16.10
C ALA A 86 -5.03 8.38 16.56
N GLU A 87 -4.78 8.53 17.86
CA GLU A 87 -4.11 9.71 18.44
C GLU A 87 -2.65 9.88 18.01
N ARG A 88 -1.93 8.78 17.75
CA ARG A 88 -0.55 8.82 17.25
C ARG A 88 -0.43 8.87 15.73
N SER A 89 -1.54 8.66 15.01
CA SER A 89 -1.56 8.68 13.55
C SER A 89 -1.47 10.11 13.03
N ARG A 90 -0.56 10.37 12.10
CA ARG A 90 -0.36 11.70 11.50
C ARG A 90 -0.94 11.73 10.10
N TYR A 91 -1.76 12.73 9.83
CA TYR A 91 -2.31 12.96 8.49
C TYR A 91 -1.30 13.72 7.63
N VAL A 92 -1.09 13.23 6.40
CA VAL A 92 -0.28 13.90 5.38
C VAL A 92 -1.22 14.36 4.27
N GLU A 93 -1.37 15.67 4.12
CA GLU A 93 -2.20 16.25 3.06
C GLU A 93 -1.52 16.14 1.70
N LEU A 94 -2.19 15.49 0.76
CA LEU A 94 -1.70 15.28 -0.61
C LEU A 94 -2.45 16.14 -1.63
N ALA A 95 -3.68 16.56 -1.34
CA ALA A 95 -4.50 17.38 -2.21
C ALA A 95 -3.86 18.77 -2.39
N GLY A 96 -3.77 19.23 -3.65
CA GLY A 96 -3.13 20.51 -3.98
C GLY A 96 -1.61 20.51 -3.88
N SER A 97 -0.98 19.41 -3.45
CA SER A 97 0.48 19.30 -3.38
C SER A 97 1.08 19.18 -4.79
N ALA A 98 1.90 20.16 -5.18
CA ALA A 98 2.67 20.09 -6.42
C ALA A 98 3.60 18.87 -6.45
N ARG A 99 4.06 18.40 -5.28
CA ARG A 99 4.86 17.17 -5.14
C ARG A 99 4.05 15.94 -5.53
N PHE A 100 2.84 15.81 -4.99
CA PHE A 100 1.93 14.71 -5.32
C PHE A 100 1.61 14.70 -6.82
N SER A 101 1.27 15.86 -7.39
CA SER A 101 1.00 15.97 -8.83
C SER A 101 2.18 15.50 -9.69
N ARG A 102 3.43 15.83 -9.29
CA ARG A 102 4.63 15.35 -10.01
C ARG A 102 4.80 13.83 -9.91
N GLU A 103 4.71 13.26 -8.71
CA GLU A 103 4.79 11.80 -8.52
C GLU A 103 3.69 11.06 -9.27
N PHE A 104 2.47 11.59 -9.19
CA PHE A 104 1.31 11.03 -9.87
C PHE A 104 1.52 10.96 -11.38
N MET A 105 1.96 12.06 -11.98
CA MET A 105 2.22 12.11 -13.42
C MET A 105 3.39 11.20 -13.81
N ALA A 106 4.46 11.13 -13.00
CA ALA A 106 5.59 10.25 -13.23
C ALA A 106 5.20 8.75 -13.21
N ARG A 107 4.13 8.40 -12.48
CA ARG A 107 3.68 7.01 -12.28
C ARG A 107 2.47 6.63 -13.14
N LEU A 108 2.01 7.52 -14.01
CA LEU A 108 0.81 7.33 -14.83
C LEU A 108 0.92 6.14 -15.78
N THR A 109 2.06 6.00 -16.43
CA THR A 109 2.33 4.97 -17.44
C THR A 109 2.58 3.62 -16.78
N PHE A 110 2.21 2.53 -17.45
CA PHE A 110 2.60 1.18 -17.00
C PHE A 110 4.11 0.94 -17.24
N PRO A 111 4.77 0.13 -16.40
CA PRO A 111 6.13 -0.33 -16.68
C PRO A 111 6.22 -1.03 -18.05
N ALA A 112 7.40 -0.99 -18.67
CA ALA A 112 7.64 -1.64 -19.94
C ALA A 112 7.48 -3.18 -19.80
N ARG A 113 7.04 -3.85 -20.88
CA ARG A 113 6.75 -5.30 -20.86
C ARG A 113 7.94 -6.16 -20.40
N ASP A 114 9.17 -5.73 -20.66
CA ASP A 114 10.36 -6.50 -20.30
C ASP A 114 10.63 -6.48 -18.79
N SER A 115 10.37 -5.34 -18.13
CA SER A 115 10.44 -5.20 -16.66
C SER A 115 9.34 -5.96 -15.89
N VAL A 116 8.28 -6.39 -16.58
CA VAL A 116 7.17 -7.17 -15.98
C VAL A 116 7.55 -8.65 -15.84
N ARG A 117 8.40 -9.19 -16.72
CA ARG A 117 8.76 -10.62 -16.69
C ARG A 117 9.61 -10.98 -15.48
N GLU A 118 10.56 -10.13 -15.11
CA GLU A 118 11.40 -10.32 -13.91
C GLU A 118 10.55 -10.27 -12.64
N ALA A 119 9.69 -9.26 -12.49
CA ALA A 119 8.84 -9.10 -11.30
C ALA A 119 7.79 -10.22 -11.09
N VAL A 120 7.43 -10.97 -12.14
CA VAL A 120 6.45 -12.07 -12.05
C VAL A 120 7.13 -13.40 -11.74
N LEU A 121 8.37 -13.62 -12.18
CA LEU A 121 9.11 -14.87 -11.95
C LEU A 121 9.66 -14.98 -10.51
N ASP A 122 9.92 -13.85 -9.85
CA ASP A 122 10.44 -13.81 -8.47
C ASP A 122 9.35 -13.78 -7.38
N ALA A 123 8.06 -13.78 -7.78
CA ALA A 123 6.93 -13.49 -6.90
C ALA A 123 5.95 -14.67 -6.69
N ASP A 124 6.19 -15.85 -7.27
CA ASP A 124 5.39 -17.07 -7.08
C ASP A 124 6.31 -18.32 -7.15
N PRO A 125 6.39 -19.20 -6.13
CA PRO A 125 6.85 -20.57 -6.32
C PRO A 125 5.82 -21.45 -7.04
#